data_AF-A0A2V7YNS8-F1
#
_entry.id   AF-A0A2V7YNS8-F1
#
_cell.length_a   1.000
_cell.length_b   1.000
_cell.length_c   1.000
_cell.angle_alpha   90.00
_cell.angle_beta   90.00
_cell.angle_gamma   90.00
#
_symmetry.space_group_name_H-M   'P 1'
#
loop_
_entity.id
_entity.type
_entity.pdbx_description
1 polymer ?
#
loop_
_entity_poly.entity_id
_entity_poly.type
_entity_poly.pdbx_seq_one_letter_code
_entity_poly.pdbx_strand_id
1 'polypeptide(L)'
;MHTLALLLALATARPRLRDIGVAIGTLPTGPLNAITDVEGVRVGHATLIRGDNIRSGVTAILPHGGNLFQEKVAGAIFVGNGFGKIMGTTQVDELGEIETPILLTSTLNVPRVADALIDYMLALPGNESVRSINPLVAETNDGTLSDIRSRAVGRDEVFQALKSASGGAVAEGSVGAGTGTIAFGFKGGIGTSSRRVSGYTIGVLVQTNFGGSLTIAGVPVGDELHVGAGVSPARARGDARPYTAGSCVIVIATDAPVDARNLKRVGARAIMGLARTGAAGSNGSGDYAVAFSTARSKPLLSNDAMSPLFLATIEATEEAIINSLLRATTVNGSGHTAEALPIEPTKEILRRHGAIH
;
A
#
# COMPACT_ATOMS: atom_id res chain seq x y z
N MET A 1 -28.94 18.10 19.46
CA MET A 1 -28.80 17.01 18.45
C MET A 1 -27.32 16.62 18.25
N HIS A 2 -26.56 16.38 19.34
CA HIS A 2 -25.12 16.02 19.25
C HIS A 2 -24.81 14.65 19.87
N THR A 3 -25.80 14.03 20.51
CA THR A 3 -25.62 12.74 21.23
C THR A 3 -26.20 11.54 20.47
N LEU A 4 -26.89 11.76 19.35
CA LEU A 4 -27.48 10.70 18.53
C LEU A 4 -26.59 10.26 17.35
N ALA A 5 -25.52 11.01 17.05
CA ALA A 5 -24.55 10.69 16.00
C ALA A 5 -23.46 9.70 16.45
N LEU A 6 -23.36 9.42 17.76
CA LEU A 6 -22.37 8.48 18.31
C LEU A 6 -22.88 7.02 18.34
N LEU A 7 -24.12 6.78 17.91
CA LEU A 7 -24.81 5.48 17.97
C LEU A 7 -25.08 4.85 16.59
N LEU A 8 -24.56 5.43 15.50
CA LEU A 8 -24.56 4.82 14.17
C LEU A 8 -23.12 4.65 13.68
N ALA A 9 -22.50 3.54 14.10
CA ALA A 9 -21.51 2.74 13.37
C ALA A 9 -20.53 2.04 14.34
N LEU A 10 -21.03 1.17 15.22
CA LEU A 10 -20.36 -0.13 15.35
C LEU A 10 -20.66 -0.92 14.06
N ALA A 11 -20.17 -0.41 12.92
CA ALA A 11 -20.08 -1.21 11.72
C ALA A 11 -19.15 -2.35 12.10
N THR A 12 -19.65 -3.59 12.07
CA THR A 12 -18.81 -4.78 12.15
C THR A 12 -17.62 -4.55 11.22
N ALA A 13 -16.40 -4.54 11.77
CA ALA A 13 -15.20 -4.26 11.00
C ALA A 13 -15.22 -5.16 9.77
N ARG A 14 -15.07 -4.56 8.58
CA ARG A 14 -15.03 -5.33 7.34
C ARG A 14 -13.91 -6.37 7.44
N PRO A 15 -14.14 -7.60 6.93
CA PRO A 15 -13.20 -8.70 7.14
C PRO A 15 -11.91 -8.51 6.35
N ARG A 16 -10.85 -9.20 6.77
CA ARG A 16 -9.68 -9.49 5.94
C ARG A 16 -9.91 -10.77 5.14
N LEU A 17 -9.00 -11.07 4.21
CA LEU A 17 -9.13 -12.22 3.31
C LEU A 17 -9.22 -13.55 4.06
N ARG A 18 -8.43 -13.71 5.12
CA ARG A 18 -8.43 -14.93 5.93
C ARG A 18 -9.69 -15.07 6.79
N ASP A 19 -10.31 -13.95 7.19
CA ASP A 19 -11.55 -13.97 7.97
C ASP A 19 -12.74 -14.48 7.16
N ILE A 20 -12.66 -14.41 5.82
CA ILE A 20 -13.64 -14.99 4.91
C ILE A 20 -13.27 -16.38 4.41
N GLY A 21 -12.23 -17.01 4.99
CA GLY A 21 -11.85 -18.40 4.73
C GLY A 21 -10.86 -18.61 3.59
N VAL A 22 -10.29 -17.55 3.00
CA VAL A 22 -9.30 -17.67 1.91
C VAL A 22 -7.88 -17.50 2.45
N ALA A 23 -7.01 -18.45 2.11
CA ALA A 23 -5.57 -18.33 2.32
C ALA A 23 -4.84 -18.20 0.96
N ILE A 24 -3.98 -17.20 0.82
CA ILE A 24 -3.12 -17.05 -0.37
C ILE A 24 -1.82 -17.81 -0.15
N GLY A 25 -1.52 -18.72 -1.06
CA GLY A 25 -0.28 -19.50 -1.06
C GLY A 25 -0.15 -20.47 0.12
N THR A 26 1.08 -20.88 0.43
CA THR A 26 1.34 -21.96 1.40
C THR A 26 2.13 -21.53 2.63
N LEU A 27 2.71 -20.32 2.63
CA LEU A 27 3.54 -19.87 3.74
C LEU A 27 2.69 -19.33 4.91
N PRO A 28 3.11 -19.56 6.16
CA PRO A 28 2.42 -19.02 7.33
C PRO A 28 2.60 -17.49 7.40
N THR A 29 1.60 -16.78 7.94
CA THR A 29 1.70 -15.35 8.21
C THR A 29 2.49 -15.09 9.51
N GLY A 30 2.89 -13.83 9.72
CA GLY A 30 3.16 -13.35 11.08
C GLY A 30 1.87 -13.22 11.90
N PRO A 31 1.99 -12.94 13.22
CA PRO A 31 0.84 -12.88 14.13
C PRO A 31 -0.18 -11.79 13.78
N LEU A 32 0.27 -10.67 13.20
CA LEU A 32 -0.61 -9.56 12.78
C LEU A 32 -1.04 -9.69 11.32
N ASN A 33 -0.34 -10.54 10.56
CA ASN A 33 -0.43 -10.61 9.11
C ASN A 33 -0.31 -9.18 8.52
N ALA A 34 0.73 -8.46 8.89
CA ALA A 34 0.94 -7.06 8.55
C ALA A 34 2.43 -6.74 8.40
N ILE A 35 2.77 -5.64 7.72
CA ILE A 35 4.17 -5.22 7.53
C ILE A 35 4.91 -5.03 8.87
N THR A 36 4.18 -4.68 9.92
CA THR A 36 4.65 -4.50 11.30
C THR A 36 4.96 -5.81 12.03
N ASP A 37 4.75 -6.97 11.40
CA ASP A 37 5.33 -8.23 11.88
C ASP A 37 6.85 -8.27 11.73
N VAL A 38 7.43 -7.42 10.86
CA VAL A 38 8.88 -7.18 10.83
C VAL A 38 9.24 -6.26 12.00
N GLU A 39 10.09 -6.76 12.89
CA GLU A 39 10.43 -6.07 14.13
C GLU A 39 10.95 -4.64 13.89
N GLY A 40 10.51 -3.70 14.72
CA GLY A 40 10.89 -2.30 14.65
C GLY A 40 10.09 -1.46 13.65
N VAL A 41 9.49 -2.07 12.62
CA VAL A 41 8.70 -1.35 11.61
C VAL A 41 7.46 -0.73 12.24
N ARG A 42 7.17 0.52 11.87
CA ARG A 42 5.99 1.26 12.33
C ARG A 42 5.21 1.84 11.16
N VAL A 43 3.89 1.89 11.31
CA VAL A 43 2.98 2.50 10.32
C VAL A 43 2.08 3.51 11.00
N GLY A 44 1.92 4.67 10.37
CA GLY A 44 1.02 5.73 10.82
C GLY A 44 0.23 6.34 9.66
N HIS A 45 -0.92 6.93 9.97
CA HIS A 45 -1.82 7.49 8.97
C HIS A 45 -2.34 8.87 9.39
N ALA A 46 -2.46 9.76 8.42
CA ALA A 46 -3.34 10.92 8.50
C ALA A 46 -4.37 10.84 7.37
N THR A 47 -5.63 10.61 7.75
CA THR A 47 -6.78 10.47 6.84
C THR A 47 -7.48 11.83 6.75
N LEU A 48 -7.57 12.39 5.54
CA LEU A 48 -8.20 13.68 5.30
C LEU A 48 -9.51 13.51 4.53
N ILE A 49 -10.62 13.72 5.23
CA ILE A 49 -11.97 13.79 4.67
C ILE A 49 -12.55 15.15 5.04
N ARG A 50 -12.67 16.05 4.04
CA ARG A 50 -13.15 17.43 4.26
C ARG A 50 -14.14 17.83 3.17
N GLY A 51 -15.28 18.38 3.60
CA GLY A 51 -16.37 18.73 2.70
C GLY A 51 -16.76 17.58 1.77
N ASP A 52 -17.24 17.91 0.58
CA ASP A 52 -17.70 16.91 -0.39
C ASP A 52 -16.64 16.51 -1.40
N ASN A 53 -15.46 17.14 -1.40
CA ASN A 53 -14.46 17.02 -2.46
C ASN A 53 -13.04 16.70 -1.99
N ILE A 54 -12.74 16.54 -0.69
CA ILE A 54 -11.40 16.11 -0.25
C ILE A 54 -11.45 14.71 0.33
N ARG A 55 -10.81 13.75 -0.32
CA ARG A 55 -10.66 12.35 0.12
C ARG A 55 -9.20 11.94 -0.09
N SER A 56 -8.30 12.37 0.78
CA SER A 56 -6.87 12.18 0.59
C SER A 56 -6.18 11.85 1.91
N GLY A 57 -4.85 11.87 1.92
CA GLY A 57 -4.07 11.72 3.15
C GLY A 57 -2.63 11.31 2.89
N VAL A 58 -2.00 10.87 3.96
CA VAL A 58 -0.62 10.37 3.95
C VAL A 58 -0.50 9.16 4.86
N THR A 59 0.27 8.17 4.41
CA THR A 59 0.65 7.00 5.19
C THR A 59 2.16 7.04 5.37
N ALA A 60 2.62 6.94 6.62
CA ALA A 60 4.03 6.89 6.97
C ALA A 60 4.44 5.45 7.31
N ILE A 61 5.53 4.99 6.72
CA ILE A 61 6.17 3.71 7.05
C ILE A 61 7.59 4.02 7.53
N LEU A 62 7.88 3.70 8.79
CA LEU A 62 9.19 3.87 9.39
C LEU A 62 9.87 2.51 9.48
N PRO A 63 11.03 2.29 8.83
CA PRO A 63 11.81 1.07 8.99
C PRO A 63 12.17 0.75 10.45
N HIS A 64 12.39 1.78 11.28
CA HIS A 64 12.48 1.70 12.73
C HIS A 64 12.12 3.03 13.39
N GLY A 65 11.93 3.04 14.71
CA GLY A 65 11.53 4.25 15.47
C GLY A 65 12.66 5.23 15.83
N GLY A 66 13.86 5.06 15.26
CA GLY A 66 15.03 5.89 15.55
C GLY A 66 15.25 6.98 14.49
N ASN A 67 16.42 7.63 14.51
CA ASN A 67 16.79 8.62 13.51
C ASN A 67 17.36 7.93 12.25
N LEU A 68 16.53 7.77 11.22
CA LEU A 68 16.88 7.09 9.96
C LEU A 68 18.03 7.74 9.19
N PHE A 69 18.30 9.04 9.41
CA PHE A 69 19.44 9.68 8.76
C PHE A 69 20.77 9.19 9.36
N GLN A 70 20.79 8.98 10.68
CA GLN A 70 21.95 8.48 11.42
C GLN A 70 22.07 6.96 11.33
N GLU A 71 20.94 6.27 11.23
CA GLU A 71 20.84 4.81 11.25
C GLU A 71 20.11 4.31 10.00
N LYS A 72 20.73 4.52 8.84
CA LYS A 72 20.14 4.13 7.55
C LYS A 72 19.90 2.63 7.46
N VAL A 73 18.90 2.24 6.67
CA VAL A 73 18.61 0.84 6.38
C VAL A 73 18.95 0.52 4.93
N ALA A 74 19.37 -0.72 4.65
CA ALA A 74 19.53 -1.18 3.28
C ALA A 74 18.18 -1.13 2.56
N GLY A 75 18.15 -0.57 1.36
CA GLY A 75 16.92 -0.36 0.62
C GLY A 75 17.13 -0.35 -0.89
N ALA A 76 16.06 -0.63 -1.62
CA ALA A 76 16.06 -0.62 -3.08
C ALA A 76 14.67 -0.33 -3.64
N ILE A 77 14.65 0.17 -4.88
CA ILE A 77 13.42 0.45 -5.60
C ILE A 77 13.40 -0.38 -6.87
N PHE A 78 12.25 -1.01 -7.13
CA PHE A 78 11.96 -1.67 -8.39
C PHE A 78 10.80 -0.96 -9.08
N VAL A 79 11.03 -0.55 -10.32
CA VAL A 79 10.01 0.09 -11.17
C VAL A 79 9.38 -1.01 -12.04
N GLY A 80 8.12 -1.33 -11.78
CA GLY A 80 7.33 -2.22 -12.62
C GLY A 80 6.78 -1.48 -13.84
N ASN A 81 6.12 -0.34 -13.61
CA ASN A 81 5.70 0.59 -14.67
C ASN A 81 5.85 2.05 -14.20
N GLY A 82 6.55 2.87 -14.98
CA GLY A 82 7.07 4.17 -14.53
C GLY A 82 6.12 5.37 -14.62
N PHE A 83 4.81 5.16 -14.79
CA PHE A 83 3.85 6.27 -14.92
C PHE A 83 3.45 6.84 -13.55
N GLY A 84 4.42 7.31 -12.76
CA GLY A 84 4.15 7.85 -11.43
C GLY A 84 5.24 8.78 -10.91
N LYS A 85 5.01 9.40 -9.75
CA LYS A 85 5.92 10.35 -9.13
C LYS A 85 6.45 9.77 -7.83
N ILE A 86 7.64 9.21 -7.89
CA ILE A 86 8.38 8.76 -6.71
C ILE A 86 9.63 9.62 -6.54
N MET A 87 9.73 10.30 -5.40
CA MET A 87 10.85 11.18 -5.07
C MET A 87 11.93 10.42 -4.30
N GLY A 88 13.18 10.79 -4.53
CA GLY A 88 14.35 10.26 -3.84
C GLY A 88 14.92 8.96 -4.41
N THR A 89 14.39 8.50 -5.55
CA THR A 89 14.73 7.18 -6.11
C THR A 89 16.15 7.05 -6.60
N THR A 90 16.69 8.09 -7.24
CA THR A 90 18.04 8.04 -7.82
C THR A 90 19.11 7.82 -6.78
N GLN A 91 19.00 8.45 -5.60
CA GLN A 91 19.95 8.24 -4.51
C GLN A 91 19.77 6.87 -3.84
N VAL A 92 18.54 6.35 -3.73
CA VAL A 92 18.32 4.99 -3.22
C VAL A 92 18.93 3.95 -4.19
N ASP A 93 18.79 4.15 -5.49
CA ASP A 93 19.38 3.26 -6.50
C ASP A 93 20.91 3.32 -6.51
N GLU A 94 21.51 4.50 -6.27
CA GLU A 94 22.96 4.69 -6.22
C GLU A 94 23.58 4.13 -4.93
N LEU A 95 22.99 4.48 -3.77
CA LEU A 95 23.60 4.19 -2.47
C LEU A 95 23.09 2.90 -1.83
N GLY A 96 21.92 2.40 -2.26
CA GLY A 96 21.32 1.19 -1.69
C GLY A 96 20.81 1.37 -0.26
N GLU A 97 20.47 2.60 0.13
CA GLU A 97 20.11 2.97 1.49
C GLU A 97 18.85 3.86 1.53
N ILE A 98 18.04 3.69 2.57
CA ILE A 98 16.91 4.57 2.89
C ILE A 98 17.24 5.34 4.17
N GLU A 99 17.18 6.67 4.08
CA GLU A 99 17.60 7.59 5.15
C GLU A 99 16.45 8.42 5.74
N THR A 100 15.23 8.19 5.28
CA THR A 100 14.02 8.87 5.75
C THR A 100 12.86 7.88 5.91
N PRO A 101 11.81 8.20 6.69
CA PRO A 101 10.55 7.48 6.61
C PRO A 101 10.02 7.44 5.18
N ILE A 102 9.41 6.32 4.77
CA ILE A 102 8.75 6.19 3.48
C ILE A 102 7.35 6.77 3.61
N LEU A 103 7.03 7.81 2.84
CA LEU A 103 5.69 8.40 2.83
C LEU A 103 4.94 8.06 1.55
N LEU A 104 3.69 7.65 1.69
CA LEU A 104 2.77 7.44 0.58
C LEU A 104 1.70 8.53 0.61
N THR A 105 1.32 9.09 -0.54
CA THR A 105 0.27 10.12 -0.64
C THR A 105 -0.41 10.13 -2.02
N SER A 106 -1.15 11.18 -2.34
CA SER A 106 -1.72 11.44 -3.66
C SER A 106 -0.75 12.14 -4.61
N THR A 107 -0.91 11.93 -5.92
CA THR A 107 -0.03 12.44 -6.98
C THR A 107 0.52 13.85 -6.83
N LEU A 108 -0.34 14.86 -6.68
CA LEU A 108 0.09 16.28 -6.70
C LEU A 108 0.56 16.77 -5.32
N ASN A 109 0.47 15.92 -4.30
CA ASN A 109 0.96 16.21 -2.95
C ASN A 109 2.40 15.74 -2.72
N VAL A 110 3.00 14.92 -3.61
CA VAL A 110 4.39 14.43 -3.46
C VAL A 110 5.39 15.54 -3.10
N PRO A 111 5.44 16.69 -3.82
CA PRO A 111 6.37 17.76 -3.44
C PRO A 111 6.11 18.38 -2.07
N ARG A 112 4.83 18.52 -1.66
CA ARG A 112 4.48 19.09 -0.32
C ARG A 112 4.84 18.13 0.81
N VAL A 113 4.61 16.85 0.57
CA VAL A 113 4.91 15.79 1.53
C VAL A 113 6.42 15.62 1.69
N ALA A 114 7.17 15.72 0.60
CA ALA A 114 8.64 15.69 0.63
C ALA A 114 9.23 16.91 1.36
N ASP A 115 8.72 18.12 1.07
CA ASP A 115 9.09 19.35 1.78
C ASP A 115 8.88 19.23 3.30
N ALA A 116 7.69 18.78 3.72
CA ALA A 116 7.41 18.52 5.12
C ALA A 116 8.29 17.42 5.75
N LEU A 117 8.63 16.37 4.98
CA LEU A 117 9.51 15.31 5.44
C LEU A 117 10.94 15.81 5.65
N ILE A 118 11.45 16.68 4.78
CA ILE A 118 12.76 17.33 4.94
C ILE A 118 12.78 18.10 6.26
N ASP A 119 11.77 18.94 6.52
CA ASP A 119 11.67 19.70 7.76
C ASP A 119 11.59 18.79 9.00
N TYR A 120 10.85 17.69 8.93
CA TYR A 120 10.79 16.71 10.02
C TYR A 120 12.17 16.12 10.30
N MET A 121 12.89 15.70 9.25
CA MET A 121 14.20 15.08 9.39
C MET A 121 15.25 16.05 9.92
N LEU A 122 15.28 17.30 9.44
CA LEU A 122 16.21 18.32 9.92
C LEU A 122 16.00 18.70 11.39
N ALA A 123 14.76 18.56 11.88
CA ALA A 123 14.42 18.85 13.28
C ALA A 123 14.75 17.72 14.26
N LEU A 124 15.14 16.52 13.78
CA LEU A 124 15.49 15.41 14.66
C LEU A 124 16.81 15.66 15.40
N PRO A 125 16.90 15.30 16.70
CA PRO A 125 18.17 15.33 17.42
C PRO A 125 19.26 14.51 16.72
N GLY A 126 20.45 15.08 16.63
CA GLY A 126 21.59 14.50 15.90
C GLY A 126 21.69 14.94 14.43
N ASN A 127 20.71 15.68 13.90
CA ASN A 127 20.74 16.17 12.52
C ASN A 127 21.14 17.65 12.39
N GLU A 128 21.71 18.25 13.44
CA GLU A 128 22.03 19.70 13.50
C GLU A 128 23.01 20.16 12.40
N SER A 129 23.88 19.26 11.93
CA SER A 129 24.86 19.54 10.87
C SER A 129 24.47 18.99 9.49
N VAL A 130 23.27 18.40 9.36
CA VAL A 130 22.83 17.78 8.10
C VAL A 130 22.52 18.85 7.06
N ARG A 131 23.01 18.65 5.84
CA ARG A 131 22.89 19.62 4.73
C ARG A 131 22.14 19.09 3.52
N SER A 132 21.87 17.79 3.49
CA SER A 132 21.16 17.11 2.41
C SER A 132 20.30 16.01 3.01
N ILE A 133 19.03 16.00 2.63
CA ILE A 133 18.07 14.96 2.98
C ILE A 133 17.46 14.47 1.67
N ASN A 134 17.41 13.17 1.48
CA ASN A 134 16.73 12.50 0.37
C ASN A 134 15.36 11.97 0.83
N PRO A 135 14.29 12.78 0.74
CA PRO A 135 12.95 12.33 1.12
C PRO A 135 12.46 11.24 0.17
N LEU A 136 12.02 10.10 0.72
CA LEU A 136 11.44 9.01 -0.06
C LEU A 136 9.90 9.07 0.00
N VAL A 137 9.30 9.59 -1.06
CA VAL A 137 7.85 9.81 -1.15
C VAL A 137 7.31 9.20 -2.43
N ALA A 138 6.26 8.39 -2.33
CA ALA A 138 5.60 7.75 -3.46
C ALA A 138 4.09 8.04 -3.46
N GLU A 139 3.42 7.75 -4.59
CA GLU A 139 2.03 8.16 -4.78
C GLU A 139 1.18 7.21 -5.60
N THR A 140 -0.13 7.36 -5.41
CA THR A 140 -1.12 7.01 -6.42
C THR A 140 -2.09 8.17 -6.65
N ASN A 141 -2.97 8.08 -7.65
CA ASN A 141 -3.85 9.18 -8.04
C ASN A 141 -5.27 9.06 -7.44
N ASP A 142 -5.65 9.98 -6.56
CA ASP A 142 -6.98 10.04 -5.92
C ASP A 142 -7.94 11.03 -6.59
N GLY A 143 -7.62 11.52 -7.79
CA GLY A 143 -8.31 12.64 -8.45
C GLY A 143 -9.78 12.39 -8.82
N THR A 144 -10.22 11.13 -8.83
CA THR A 144 -11.64 10.79 -9.03
C THR A 144 -12.49 11.15 -7.81
N LEU A 145 -11.99 10.87 -6.59
CA LEU A 145 -12.73 11.08 -5.34
C LEU A 145 -12.30 12.34 -4.59
N SER A 146 -11.21 12.98 -5.01
CA SER A 146 -10.59 14.10 -4.32
C SER A 146 -10.26 15.22 -5.30
N ASP A 147 -10.42 16.47 -4.89
CA ASP A 147 -9.88 17.64 -5.56
C ASP A 147 -8.36 17.65 -5.40
N ILE A 148 -7.72 16.83 -6.23
CA ILE A 148 -6.27 16.64 -6.24
C ILE A 148 -5.52 17.94 -6.57
N ARG A 149 -6.18 18.90 -7.25
CA ARG A 149 -5.60 20.18 -7.64
C ARG A 149 -5.46 21.13 -6.46
N SER A 150 -6.33 21.02 -5.45
CA SER A 150 -6.21 21.77 -4.19
C SER A 150 -4.92 21.44 -3.42
N ARG A 151 -4.31 20.27 -3.68
CA ARG A 151 -3.12 19.76 -2.99
C ARG A 151 -3.29 19.83 -1.47
N ALA A 152 -4.40 19.29 -0.96
CA ALA A 152 -4.82 19.50 0.43
C ALA A 152 -3.92 18.87 1.51
N VAL A 153 -3.00 17.96 1.17
CA VAL A 153 -2.11 17.30 2.14
C VAL A 153 -0.83 18.13 2.29
N GLY A 154 -0.46 18.45 3.54
CA GLY A 154 0.73 19.24 3.84
C GLY A 154 1.44 18.83 5.13
N ARG A 155 2.12 19.80 5.75
CA ARG A 155 2.95 19.59 6.94
C ARG A 155 2.19 18.91 8.07
N ASP A 156 1.00 19.39 8.40
CA ASP A 156 0.26 18.93 9.57
C ASP A 156 -0.13 17.46 9.43
N GLU A 157 -0.61 17.05 8.26
CA GLU A 157 -0.93 15.65 7.97
C GLU A 157 0.32 14.76 7.98
N VAL A 158 1.45 15.24 7.43
CA VAL A 158 2.72 14.50 7.45
C VAL A 158 3.20 14.28 8.89
N PHE A 159 3.20 15.34 9.70
CA PHE A 159 3.62 15.25 11.09
C PHE A 159 2.66 14.40 11.92
N GLN A 160 1.36 14.46 11.65
CA GLN A 160 0.38 13.58 12.28
C GLN A 160 0.65 12.11 11.93
N ALA A 161 0.86 11.78 10.65
CA ALA A 161 1.14 10.41 10.24
C ALA A 161 2.43 9.88 10.89
N LEU A 162 3.50 10.67 10.88
CA LEU A 162 4.77 10.31 11.52
C LEU A 162 4.63 10.11 13.04
N LYS A 163 3.92 11.01 13.74
CA LYS A 163 3.68 10.89 15.20
C LYS A 163 2.78 9.72 15.56
N SER A 164 1.81 9.39 14.72
CA SER A 164 0.90 8.26 14.93
C SER A 164 1.53 6.90 14.63
N ALA A 165 2.73 6.87 14.05
CA ALA A 165 3.34 5.63 13.60
C ALA A 165 3.70 4.71 14.77
N SER A 166 3.09 3.53 14.79
CA SER A 166 3.33 2.49 15.80
C SER A 166 3.54 1.12 15.17
N GLY A 167 4.11 0.18 15.94
CA GLY A 167 4.00 -1.24 15.62
C GLY A 167 2.57 -1.75 15.90
N GLY A 168 2.37 -3.07 15.83
CA GLY A 168 1.05 -3.67 16.08
C GLY A 168 0.15 -3.66 14.84
N ALA A 169 -1.15 -3.86 15.04
CA ALA A 169 -2.12 -3.96 13.96
C ALA A 169 -2.17 -2.66 13.13
N VAL A 170 -2.23 -2.80 11.79
CA VAL A 170 -2.26 -1.68 10.85
C VAL A 170 -3.70 -1.45 10.37
N ALA A 171 -4.12 -0.18 10.30
CA ALA A 171 -5.40 0.17 9.71
C ALA A 171 -5.36 -0.02 8.18
N GLU A 172 -6.40 -0.60 7.62
CA GLU A 172 -6.51 -0.94 6.19
C GLU A 172 -7.77 -0.32 5.58
N GLY A 173 -7.88 -0.35 4.25
CA GLY A 173 -8.98 0.19 3.48
C GLY A 173 -8.84 1.70 3.27
N SER A 174 -9.92 2.43 3.52
CA SER A 174 -10.07 3.85 3.17
C SER A 174 -9.43 4.80 4.19
N VAL A 175 -8.14 4.61 4.46
CA VAL A 175 -7.35 5.36 5.46
C VAL A 175 -6.07 5.94 4.85
N GLY A 176 -5.52 6.98 5.48
CA GLY A 176 -4.25 7.58 5.10
C GLY A 176 -4.21 7.95 3.62
N ALA A 177 -3.16 7.54 2.94
CA ALA A 177 -3.02 7.76 1.50
C ALA A 177 -3.99 6.96 0.61
N GLY A 178 -4.63 5.93 1.17
CA GLY A 178 -5.66 5.12 0.50
C GLY A 178 -7.07 5.71 0.53
N THR A 179 -7.26 6.88 1.14
CA THR A 179 -8.58 7.47 1.40
C THR A 179 -9.40 7.66 0.11
N GLY A 180 -8.80 8.22 -0.94
CA GLY A 180 -9.47 8.53 -2.21
C GLY A 180 -9.14 7.60 -3.38
N THR A 181 -8.55 6.43 -3.13
CA THR A 181 -8.12 5.54 -4.20
C THR A 181 -9.18 4.53 -4.63
N ILE A 182 -9.08 4.04 -5.87
CA ILE A 182 -10.01 3.09 -6.52
C ILE A 182 -9.20 1.97 -7.15
N ALA A 183 -9.55 0.71 -6.88
CA ALA A 183 -8.90 -0.45 -7.47
C ALA A 183 -9.94 -1.44 -8.03
N PHE A 184 -9.71 -1.94 -9.25
CA PHE A 184 -10.61 -2.84 -9.98
C PHE A 184 -12.06 -2.35 -10.13
N GLY A 185 -12.25 -1.02 -10.17
CA GLY A 185 -13.58 -0.41 -10.21
C GLY A 185 -14.33 -0.40 -8.87
N PHE A 186 -13.72 -0.92 -7.80
CA PHE A 186 -14.18 -0.82 -6.42
C PHE A 186 -13.33 0.18 -5.64
N LYS A 187 -13.75 0.52 -4.43
CA LYS A 187 -12.93 1.27 -3.50
C LYS A 187 -11.63 0.49 -3.21
N GLY A 188 -10.49 1.13 -3.47
CA GLY A 188 -9.17 0.65 -3.07
C GLY A 188 -8.72 1.23 -1.73
N GLY A 189 -7.42 1.19 -1.46
CA GLY A 189 -6.88 1.82 -0.27
C GLY A 189 -5.56 1.24 0.21
N ILE A 190 -5.34 1.30 1.52
CA ILE A 190 -4.22 0.66 2.19
C ILE A 190 -4.52 -0.81 2.44
N GLY A 191 -3.58 -1.69 2.16
CA GLY A 191 -3.67 -3.09 2.58
C GLY A 191 -2.32 -3.59 3.05
N THR A 192 -2.31 -4.62 3.89
CA THR A 192 -1.06 -5.21 4.37
C THR A 192 -1.18 -6.72 4.54
N SER A 193 -0.04 -7.40 4.53
CA SER A 193 0.08 -8.83 4.82
C SER A 193 1.52 -9.14 5.20
N SER A 194 1.78 -10.33 5.75
CA SER A 194 3.13 -10.82 5.99
C SER A 194 3.24 -12.31 5.76
N ARG A 195 4.48 -12.80 5.62
CA ARG A 195 4.85 -14.21 5.61
C ARG A 195 6.08 -14.45 6.47
N ARG A 196 6.09 -15.58 7.16
CA ARG A 196 7.28 -16.11 7.84
C ARG A 196 7.89 -17.19 6.96
N VAL A 197 9.19 -17.09 6.68
CA VAL A 197 9.90 -18.02 5.82
C VAL A 197 11.39 -18.09 6.20
N SER A 198 11.95 -19.29 6.28
CA SER A 198 13.38 -19.51 6.53
C SER A 198 13.94 -18.79 7.78
N GLY A 199 13.13 -18.64 8.83
CA GLY A 199 13.51 -17.92 10.06
C GLY A 199 13.34 -16.40 10.01
N TYR A 200 12.94 -15.86 8.86
CA TYR A 200 12.74 -14.44 8.60
C TYR A 200 11.26 -14.11 8.38
N THR A 201 10.97 -12.82 8.33
CA THR A 201 9.67 -12.24 8.02
C THR A 201 9.76 -11.38 6.77
N ILE A 202 8.80 -11.54 5.86
CA ILE A 202 8.49 -10.57 4.80
C ILE A 202 7.18 -9.90 5.18
N GLY A 203 7.21 -8.59 5.36
CA GLY A 203 6.03 -7.75 5.56
C GLY A 203 5.76 -6.92 4.31
N VAL A 204 4.50 -6.75 3.91
CA VAL A 204 4.11 -5.94 2.75
C VAL A 204 2.99 -4.98 3.11
N LEU A 205 3.09 -3.73 2.68
CA LEU A 205 2.03 -2.72 2.72
C LEU A 205 1.84 -2.15 1.32
N VAL A 206 0.59 -2.01 0.89
CA VAL A 206 0.25 -1.49 -0.44
C VAL A 206 -0.66 -0.29 -0.36
N GLN A 207 -0.55 0.61 -1.33
CA GLN A 207 -1.57 1.61 -1.67
C GLN A 207 -2.12 1.27 -3.06
N THR A 208 -3.36 0.76 -3.09
CA THR A 208 -3.98 0.26 -4.33
C THR A 208 -4.80 1.35 -5.01
N ASN A 209 -4.55 1.56 -6.29
CA ASN A 209 -5.30 2.49 -7.12
C ASN A 209 -5.25 2.12 -8.62
N PHE A 210 -5.57 0.90 -9.03
CA PHE A 210 -5.30 0.43 -10.40
C PHE A 210 -6.43 -0.42 -10.98
N GLY A 211 -6.43 -0.63 -12.29
CA GLY A 211 -7.42 -1.46 -13.00
C GLY A 211 -6.96 -2.88 -13.31
N GLY A 212 -7.87 -3.65 -13.90
CA GLY A 212 -7.62 -5.03 -14.30
C GLY A 212 -8.92 -5.85 -14.24
N SER A 213 -8.80 -7.18 -14.27
CA SER A 213 -9.91 -8.06 -13.90
C SER A 213 -9.59 -8.67 -12.54
N LEU A 214 -10.40 -8.37 -11.53
CA LEU A 214 -10.13 -8.81 -10.16
C LEU A 214 -10.13 -10.33 -10.06
N THR A 215 -8.99 -10.89 -9.68
CA THR A 215 -8.81 -12.30 -9.36
C THR A 215 -8.50 -12.45 -7.87
N ILE A 216 -9.20 -13.36 -7.20
CA ILE A 216 -8.94 -13.70 -5.78
C ILE A 216 -8.69 -15.20 -5.69
N ALA A 217 -7.50 -15.60 -5.24
CA ALA A 217 -7.10 -17.02 -5.15
C ALA A 217 -7.32 -17.80 -6.46
N GLY A 218 -7.05 -17.17 -7.60
CA GLY A 218 -7.28 -17.74 -8.93
C GLY A 218 -8.71 -17.67 -9.46
N VAL A 219 -9.68 -17.24 -8.65
CA VAL A 219 -11.10 -17.11 -9.05
C VAL A 219 -11.34 -15.74 -9.73
N PRO A 220 -11.98 -15.69 -10.92
CA PRO A 220 -12.24 -14.44 -11.65
C PRO A 220 -13.41 -13.65 -11.06
N VAL A 221 -13.27 -13.20 -9.81
CA VAL A 221 -14.31 -12.51 -9.03
C VAL A 221 -14.83 -11.25 -9.74
N GLY A 222 -13.96 -10.49 -10.40
CA GLY A 222 -14.36 -9.29 -11.13
C GLY A 222 -15.35 -9.56 -12.26
N ASP A 223 -15.15 -10.67 -12.98
CA ASP A 223 -16.02 -11.07 -14.09
C ASP A 223 -17.35 -11.61 -13.57
N GLU A 224 -17.34 -12.43 -12.51
CA GLU A 224 -18.54 -12.96 -11.84
C GLU A 224 -19.40 -11.85 -11.20
N LEU A 225 -18.78 -10.79 -10.70
CA LEU A 225 -19.49 -9.60 -10.22
C LEU A 225 -19.96 -8.67 -11.37
N HIS A 226 -19.67 -9.02 -12.63
CA HIS A 226 -19.98 -8.22 -13.82
C HIS A 226 -19.39 -6.79 -13.75
N VAL A 227 -18.22 -6.67 -13.11
CA VAL A 227 -17.41 -5.44 -13.03
C VAL A 227 -16.19 -5.52 -13.97
N GLY A 228 -16.07 -6.62 -14.73
CA GLY A 228 -14.94 -6.98 -15.60
C GLY A 228 -14.38 -5.87 -16.49
N ALA A 229 -13.07 -6.02 -16.76
CA ALA A 229 -12.16 -5.05 -17.37
C ALA A 229 -12.78 -4.22 -18.50
N GLY A 230 -13.15 -2.96 -18.20
CA GLY A 230 -13.53 -1.97 -19.21
C GLY A 230 -14.87 -2.20 -19.93
N VAL A 231 -15.68 -3.20 -19.51
CA VAL A 231 -17.03 -3.43 -20.05
C VAL A 231 -17.98 -3.73 -18.89
N SER A 232 -18.25 -2.73 -18.07
CA SER A 232 -19.51 -2.74 -17.33
C SER A 232 -20.66 -2.64 -18.34
N PRO A 233 -21.81 -3.34 -18.14
CA PRO A 233 -23.03 -3.12 -18.93
C PRO A 233 -23.51 -1.66 -18.92
N ALA A 234 -22.96 -0.81 -18.03
CA ALA A 234 -23.13 0.64 -18.03
C ALA A 234 -22.65 1.34 -19.31
N ARG A 235 -21.78 0.72 -20.13
CA ARG A 235 -21.49 1.23 -21.48
C ARG A 235 -22.72 1.23 -22.40
N ALA A 236 -23.72 0.39 -22.14
CA ALA A 236 -25.01 0.42 -22.84
C ALA A 236 -25.95 1.53 -22.37
N ARG A 237 -25.61 2.26 -21.29
CA ARG A 237 -26.41 3.37 -20.73
C ARG A 237 -25.78 4.75 -20.86
N GLY A 238 -24.63 4.87 -21.53
CA GLY A 238 -23.94 6.16 -21.70
C GLY A 238 -23.20 6.68 -20.46
N ASP A 239 -23.19 5.94 -19.35
CA ASP A 239 -22.42 6.30 -18.15
C ASP A 239 -20.97 5.86 -18.31
N ALA A 240 -20.11 6.82 -18.63
CA ALA A 240 -18.66 6.65 -18.66
C ALA A 240 -18.13 6.42 -17.24
N ARG A 241 -18.14 5.17 -16.75
CA ARG A 241 -17.30 4.84 -15.60
C ARG A 241 -15.84 5.11 -16.01
N PRO A 242 -15.08 5.93 -15.26
CA PRO A 242 -13.74 6.29 -15.67
C PRO A 242 -12.87 5.04 -15.77
N TYR A 243 -12.21 4.89 -16.92
CA TYR A 243 -11.11 3.96 -17.11
C TYR A 243 -10.10 4.19 -15.98
N THR A 244 -9.85 3.17 -15.16
CA THR A 244 -8.89 3.26 -14.06
C THR A 244 -7.48 3.08 -14.61
N ALA A 245 -6.98 4.08 -15.33
CA ALA A 245 -5.55 4.35 -15.37
C ALA A 245 -5.15 4.68 -13.93
N GLY A 246 -4.20 3.95 -13.37
CA GLY A 246 -3.97 4.06 -11.94
C GLY A 246 -2.83 3.18 -11.50
N SER A 247 -2.31 3.42 -10.30
CA SER A 247 -0.99 3.05 -9.80
C SER A 247 -1.08 2.11 -8.60
N CYS A 248 -0.04 1.33 -8.34
CA CYS A 248 0.14 0.58 -7.09
C CYS A 248 1.53 0.85 -6.51
N VAL A 249 1.58 1.35 -5.28
CA VAL A 249 2.85 1.43 -4.54
C VAL A 249 2.89 0.32 -3.51
N ILE A 250 3.96 -0.47 -3.53
CA ILE A 250 4.16 -1.64 -2.69
C ILE A 250 5.42 -1.41 -1.84
N VAL A 251 5.28 -1.40 -0.53
CA VAL A 251 6.38 -1.28 0.43
C VAL A 251 6.62 -2.65 1.05
N ILE A 252 7.86 -3.12 1.02
CA ILE A 252 8.26 -4.46 1.47
C ILE A 252 9.32 -4.29 2.55
N ALA A 253 9.08 -4.88 3.71
CA ALA A 253 10.01 -4.94 4.82
C ALA A 253 10.49 -6.38 5.02
N THR A 254 11.73 -6.55 5.45
CA THR A 254 12.22 -7.84 5.94
C THR A 254 13.21 -7.69 7.08
N ASP A 255 13.32 -8.71 7.92
CA ASP A 255 14.39 -8.86 8.92
C ASP A 255 15.53 -9.78 8.40
N ALA A 256 15.49 -10.18 7.13
CA ALA A 256 16.56 -10.94 6.49
C ALA A 256 17.78 -10.06 6.17
N PRO A 257 19.02 -10.49 6.45
CA PRO A 257 20.23 -9.73 6.15
C PRO A 257 20.54 -9.76 4.65
N VAL A 258 20.00 -8.79 3.92
CA VAL A 258 19.99 -8.74 2.44
C VAL A 258 20.51 -7.38 1.97
N ASP A 259 21.36 -7.39 0.94
CA ASP A 259 21.88 -6.16 0.32
C ASP A 259 20.85 -5.50 -0.62
N ALA A 260 21.13 -4.25 -1.01
CA ALA A 260 20.27 -3.48 -1.91
C ALA A 260 19.99 -4.20 -3.24
N ARG A 261 20.99 -4.88 -3.81
CA ARG A 261 20.83 -5.63 -5.08
C ARG A 261 19.81 -6.76 -4.93
N ASN A 262 19.88 -7.55 -3.87
CA ASN A 262 18.92 -8.61 -3.61
C ASN A 262 17.56 -8.07 -3.13
N LEU A 263 17.51 -6.93 -2.43
CA LEU A 263 16.27 -6.22 -2.13
C LEU A 263 15.57 -5.74 -3.41
N LYS A 264 16.32 -5.29 -4.43
CA LYS A 264 15.74 -4.95 -5.75
C LYS A 264 15.12 -6.18 -6.42
N ARG A 265 15.75 -7.36 -6.28
CA ARG A 265 15.19 -8.64 -6.75
C ARG A 265 13.93 -9.03 -5.98
N VAL A 266 13.89 -8.77 -4.67
CA VAL A 266 12.68 -8.92 -3.84
C VAL A 266 11.57 -7.98 -4.36
N GLY A 267 11.87 -6.70 -4.58
CA GLY A 267 10.93 -5.73 -5.16
C GLY A 267 10.32 -6.20 -6.49
N ALA A 268 11.13 -6.79 -7.38
CA ALA A 268 10.64 -7.36 -8.63
C ALA A 268 9.58 -8.46 -8.45
N ARG A 269 9.60 -9.18 -7.32
CA ARG A 269 8.64 -10.25 -7.03
C ARG A 269 7.29 -9.72 -6.56
N ALA A 270 7.25 -8.52 -5.99
CA ALA A 270 5.98 -7.90 -5.63
C ALA A 270 5.12 -7.63 -6.88
N ILE A 271 5.72 -7.30 -8.03
CA ILE A 271 4.99 -7.14 -9.29
C ILE A 271 4.35 -8.47 -9.75
N MET A 272 4.99 -9.61 -9.47
CA MET A 272 4.38 -10.92 -9.75
C MET A 272 3.16 -11.19 -8.84
N GLY A 273 3.21 -10.77 -7.58
CA GLY A 273 2.05 -10.82 -6.67
C GLY A 273 0.92 -9.89 -7.11
N LEU A 274 1.24 -8.67 -7.55
CA LEU A 274 0.30 -7.73 -8.16
C LEU A 274 -0.39 -8.35 -9.38
N ALA A 275 0.36 -8.97 -10.29
CA ALA A 275 -0.18 -9.62 -11.48
C ALA A 275 -1.18 -10.76 -11.16
N ARG A 276 -0.97 -11.52 -10.07
CA ARG A 276 -1.89 -12.59 -9.66
C ARG A 276 -3.29 -12.11 -9.26
N THR A 277 -3.41 -10.84 -8.87
CA THR A 277 -4.70 -10.21 -8.60
C THR A 277 -5.45 -9.79 -9.87
N GLY A 278 -4.82 -9.99 -11.04
CA GLY A 278 -5.35 -9.63 -12.36
C GLY A 278 -5.14 -8.16 -12.74
N ALA A 279 -4.19 -7.49 -12.08
CA ALA A 279 -3.72 -6.17 -12.45
C ALA A 279 -3.19 -6.15 -13.90
N ALA A 280 -3.52 -5.10 -14.65
CA ALA A 280 -3.19 -5.02 -16.08
C ALA A 280 -1.87 -4.31 -16.40
N GLY A 281 -1.23 -3.63 -15.43
CA GLY A 281 -0.02 -2.83 -15.70
C GLY A 281 -0.23 -1.78 -16.80
N SER A 282 -1.42 -1.14 -16.82
CA SER A 282 -1.84 -0.27 -17.92
C SER A 282 -0.89 0.90 -18.15
N ASN A 283 -0.85 1.46 -19.37
CA ASN A 283 0.04 2.57 -19.74
C ASN A 283 0.06 3.74 -18.73
N GLY A 284 -1.09 4.08 -18.14
CA GLY A 284 -1.22 5.15 -17.15
C GLY A 284 -0.94 4.74 -15.69
N SER A 285 -0.29 3.59 -15.46
CA SER A 285 -0.05 3.03 -14.12
C SER A 285 1.35 3.31 -13.57
N GLY A 286 1.46 3.88 -12.37
CA GLY A 286 2.71 3.92 -11.62
C GLY A 286 2.82 2.70 -10.70
N ASP A 287 3.51 1.64 -11.13
CA ASP A 287 3.69 0.43 -10.31
C ASP A 287 5.12 0.37 -9.77
N TYR A 288 5.27 0.59 -8.46
CA TYR A 288 6.56 0.68 -7.78
C TYR A 288 6.61 -0.26 -6.58
N ALA A 289 7.77 -0.88 -6.37
CA ALA A 289 8.10 -1.58 -5.15
C ALA A 289 9.28 -0.91 -4.44
N VAL A 290 9.12 -0.57 -3.16
CA VAL A 290 10.17 -0.08 -2.26
C VAL A 290 10.46 -1.18 -1.26
N ALA A 291 11.64 -1.79 -1.33
CA ALA A 291 12.03 -2.89 -0.44
C ALA A 291 13.15 -2.45 0.51
N PHE A 292 13.05 -2.81 1.78
CA PHE A 292 14.11 -2.54 2.76
C PHE A 292 14.30 -3.70 3.74
N SER A 293 15.51 -3.80 4.31
CA SER A 293 15.84 -4.72 5.38
C SER A 293 16.09 -3.99 6.69
N THR A 294 15.53 -4.48 7.79
CA THR A 294 15.78 -4.01 9.16
C THR A 294 17.01 -4.67 9.78
N ALA A 295 17.56 -5.71 9.15
CA ALA A 295 18.73 -6.41 9.65
C ALA A 295 19.97 -5.51 9.62
N ARG A 296 20.68 -5.48 10.76
CA ARG A 296 21.97 -4.77 10.90
C ARG A 296 23.18 -5.69 10.83
N SER A 297 22.96 -7.00 10.96
CA SER A 297 24.00 -8.00 11.13
C SER A 297 24.44 -8.63 9.81
N LYS A 298 25.75 -8.94 9.73
CA LYS A 298 26.36 -9.82 8.73
C LYS A 298 26.54 -11.24 9.33
N PRO A 299 26.68 -12.30 8.51
CA PRO A 299 26.82 -12.30 7.05
C PRO A 299 25.50 -12.05 6.31
N LEU A 300 25.61 -11.53 5.09
CA LEU A 300 24.48 -11.39 4.17
C LEU A 300 24.06 -12.75 3.62
N LEU A 301 22.78 -12.89 3.28
CA LEU A 301 22.27 -14.07 2.60
C LEU A 301 22.89 -14.23 1.20
N SER A 302 23.24 -15.48 0.87
CA SER A 302 23.68 -15.84 -0.48
C SER A 302 22.51 -15.81 -1.46
N ASN A 303 22.81 -15.81 -2.77
CA ASN A 303 21.77 -15.83 -3.80
C ASN A 303 20.89 -17.07 -3.75
N ASP A 304 21.43 -18.22 -3.34
CA ASP A 304 20.71 -19.49 -3.27
C ASP A 304 19.65 -19.48 -2.16
N ALA A 305 19.84 -18.65 -1.14
CA ALA A 305 18.88 -18.48 -0.04
C ALA A 305 17.71 -17.52 -0.37
N MET A 306 17.69 -16.89 -1.55
CA MET A 306 16.72 -15.83 -1.87
C MET A 306 15.35 -16.35 -2.33
N SER A 307 15.28 -17.54 -2.93
CA SER A 307 14.02 -18.06 -3.52
C SER A 307 12.85 -18.13 -2.53
N PRO A 308 13.04 -18.54 -1.25
CA PRO A 308 11.97 -18.50 -0.27
C PRO A 308 11.46 -17.07 0.04
N LEU A 309 12.34 -16.07 0.12
CA LEU A 309 11.95 -14.67 0.30
C LEU A 309 11.15 -14.14 -0.91
N PHE A 310 11.51 -14.59 -2.11
CA PHE A 310 10.77 -14.26 -3.33
C PHE A 310 9.34 -14.79 -3.30
N LEU A 311 9.15 -16.06 -2.94
CA LEU A 311 7.81 -16.64 -2.81
C LEU A 311 6.99 -15.90 -1.73
N ALA A 312 7.58 -15.66 -0.56
CA ALA A 312 6.96 -14.91 0.52
C ALA A 312 6.51 -13.51 0.08
N THR A 313 7.31 -12.82 -0.74
CA THR A 313 6.98 -11.50 -1.28
C THR A 313 5.80 -11.56 -2.24
N ILE A 314 5.73 -12.58 -3.10
CA ILE A 314 4.60 -12.77 -4.04
C ILE A 314 3.31 -12.97 -3.25
N GLU A 315 3.30 -13.92 -2.31
CA GLU A 315 2.11 -14.26 -1.53
C GLU A 315 1.64 -13.10 -0.63
N ALA A 316 2.58 -12.43 0.07
CA ALA A 316 2.25 -11.29 0.91
C ALA A 316 1.72 -10.10 0.08
N THR A 317 2.26 -9.87 -1.12
CA THR A 317 1.78 -8.77 -1.98
C THR A 317 0.37 -9.06 -2.51
N GLU A 318 0.13 -10.27 -3.01
CA GLU A 318 -1.19 -10.69 -3.47
C GLU A 318 -2.24 -10.54 -2.35
N GLU A 319 -1.95 -11.07 -1.15
CA GLU A 319 -2.87 -10.96 -0.01
C GLU A 319 -3.07 -9.52 0.47
N ALA A 320 -2.02 -8.68 0.52
CA ALA A 320 -2.13 -7.29 0.93
C ALA A 320 -3.06 -6.48 0.01
N ILE A 321 -2.98 -6.71 -1.31
CA ILE A 321 -3.87 -6.06 -2.29
C ILE A 321 -5.32 -6.45 -2.06
N ILE A 322 -5.61 -7.73 -1.84
CA ILE A 322 -6.98 -8.18 -1.60
C ILE A 322 -7.49 -7.70 -0.24
N ASN A 323 -6.65 -7.68 0.80
CA ASN A 323 -7.01 -7.08 2.09
C ASN A 323 -7.38 -5.60 1.96
N SER A 324 -6.68 -4.84 1.11
CA SER A 324 -7.04 -3.44 0.82
C SER A 324 -8.48 -3.30 0.33
N LEU A 325 -8.89 -4.12 -0.64
CA LEU A 325 -10.25 -4.12 -1.21
C LEU A 325 -11.31 -4.56 -0.20
N LEU A 326 -11.04 -5.64 0.55
CA LEU A 326 -12.00 -6.16 1.52
C LEU A 326 -12.21 -5.18 2.68
N ARG A 327 -11.16 -4.50 3.13
CA ARG A 327 -11.21 -3.54 4.24
C ARG A 327 -11.75 -2.16 3.84
N ALA A 328 -11.68 -1.80 2.56
CA ALA A 328 -12.18 -0.53 2.06
C ALA A 328 -13.70 -0.37 2.18
N THR A 329 -14.16 0.82 2.56
CA THR A 329 -15.58 1.18 2.70
C THR A 329 -16.03 2.06 1.53
N THR A 330 -17.31 2.06 1.16
CA THR A 330 -17.81 2.96 0.10
C THR A 330 -17.49 4.41 0.45
N VAL A 331 -16.93 5.15 -0.50
CA VAL A 331 -16.58 6.58 -0.33
C VAL A 331 -17.25 7.42 -1.42
N ASN A 332 -17.89 8.49 -0.99
CA ASN A 332 -18.38 9.56 -1.86
C ASN A 332 -17.42 10.74 -1.81
N GLY A 333 -17.03 11.26 -2.98
CA GLY A 333 -16.14 12.42 -3.06
C GLY A 333 -16.10 13.01 -4.47
N SER A 334 -16.08 14.33 -4.56
CA SER A 334 -16.03 15.09 -5.82
C SER A 334 -17.16 14.69 -6.79
N GLY A 335 -18.36 14.42 -6.27
CA GLY A 335 -19.52 14.00 -7.06
C GLY A 335 -19.50 12.54 -7.55
N HIS A 336 -18.49 11.75 -7.17
CA HIS A 336 -18.36 10.35 -7.53
C HIS A 336 -18.51 9.44 -6.31
N THR A 337 -18.94 8.20 -6.55
CA THR A 337 -19.00 7.13 -5.55
C THR A 337 -18.08 6.00 -5.99
N ALA A 338 -17.20 5.57 -5.10
CA ALA A 338 -16.46 4.32 -5.24
C ALA A 338 -17.05 3.29 -4.28
N GLU A 339 -17.68 2.26 -4.83
CA GLU A 339 -18.33 1.21 -4.04
C GLU A 339 -17.32 0.25 -3.43
N ALA A 340 -17.53 -0.11 -2.18
CA ALA A 340 -16.78 -1.20 -1.56
C ALA A 340 -17.06 -2.55 -2.24
N LEU A 341 -16.07 -3.44 -2.24
CA LEU A 341 -16.24 -4.81 -2.72
C LEU A 341 -17.37 -5.49 -1.91
N PRO A 342 -18.40 -6.07 -2.56
CA PRO A 342 -19.53 -6.66 -1.85
C PRO A 342 -19.11 -8.01 -1.24
N ILE A 343 -19.04 -8.07 0.08
CA ILE A 343 -18.45 -9.20 0.83
C ILE A 343 -19.22 -10.50 0.61
N GLU A 344 -20.54 -10.51 0.81
CA GLU A 344 -21.33 -11.75 0.70
C GLU A 344 -21.38 -12.30 -0.75
N PRO A 345 -21.63 -11.48 -1.79
CA PRO A 345 -21.48 -11.93 -3.17
C PRO A 345 -20.09 -12.48 -3.49
N THR A 346 -19.03 -11.84 -2.98
CA THR A 346 -17.64 -12.31 -3.16
C THR A 346 -17.44 -13.68 -2.53
N LYS A 347 -17.91 -13.89 -1.29
CA LYS A 347 -17.86 -15.19 -0.61
C LYS A 347 -18.62 -16.27 -1.37
N GLU A 348 -19.80 -15.94 -1.90
CA GLU A 348 -20.58 -16.90 -2.67
C GLU A 348 -19.88 -17.31 -3.98
N ILE A 349 -19.27 -16.35 -4.68
CA ILE A 349 -18.44 -16.65 -5.86
C ILE A 349 -17.27 -17.56 -5.47
N LEU A 350 -16.53 -17.23 -4.41
CA LEU A 350 -15.41 -18.04 -3.95
C LEU A 350 -15.85 -19.46 -3.55
N ARG A 351 -17.00 -19.62 -2.89
CA ARG A 351 -17.55 -20.93 -2.52
C ARG A 351 -17.94 -21.75 -3.75
N ARG A 352 -18.61 -21.15 -4.73
CA ARG A 352 -18.99 -21.83 -5.98
C ARG A 352 -17.78 -22.34 -6.76
N HIS A 353 -16.65 -21.65 -6.67
CA HIS A 353 -15.37 -22.05 -7.27
C HIS A 353 -14.49 -22.92 -6.36
N GLY A 354 -14.97 -23.29 -5.18
CA GLY A 354 -14.25 -24.17 -4.24
C GLY A 354 -13.04 -23.52 -3.55
N ALA A 355 -12.92 -22.19 -3.59
CA ALA A 355 -11.84 -21.45 -2.94
C ALA A 355 -12.07 -21.25 -1.43
N ILE A 356 -13.31 -21.40 -0.97
CA ILE A 356 -13.67 -21.46 0.46
C ILE A 356 -14.72 -22.56 0.67
N HIS A 357 -14.69 -23.19 1.84
CA HIS A 357 -15.64 -24.22 2.26
C HIS A 357 -16.75 -23.61 3.12
#